data_AF-A0A812IMP0-F1
#
_entry.id   AF-A0A812IMP0-F1
#
_cell.length_a   1.000
_cell.length_b   1.000
_cell.length_c   1.000
_cell.angle_alpha   90.00
_cell.angle_beta   90.00
_cell.angle_gamma   90.00
#
_symmetry.space_group_name_H-M   'P 1'
#
loop_
_entity.id
_entity.type
_entity.pdbx_description
1 polymer ?
#
loop_
_entity_poly.entity_id
_entity_poly.type
_entity_poly.pdbx_seq_one_letter_code
_entity_poly.pdbx_strand_id
1 'polypeptide(L)'
;QTASRPVPDDSLALASVAPELPKIIRGSIQKPSNFAPGDPFASTHNGIRMVSAERRKDMLTSVEDAAAYTEDFKVCCRRKYSNLARCWRLLLDTGGLGRVSFVPFCRAARSMGFTHISTLWKQLDTNNSGFITLESWDPTSYKSLMLFRRICLREFGGLREAFKFGLDRTGSGTCTKKEFRQFLQEFEFGGDPGALWAALDENQDGALTADELDFLSQWQGERYRPDEVERQFNRGLKRLLLCRRNKMDSNGNSLRSSFISSTRSVKH
;
A
#
# COMPACT_ATOMS: atom_id res chain seq x y z
N GLN A 1 22.38 1.00 65.04
CA GLN A 1 23.25 -0.19 64.98
C GLN A 1 22.32 -1.39 64.75
N THR A 2 22.26 -1.85 63.50
CA THR A 2 22.72 -3.17 63.00
C THR A 2 21.63 -4.25 63.15
N ALA A 3 20.74 -4.49 62.18
CA ALA A 3 20.91 -5.06 60.82
C ALA A 3 20.64 -6.57 60.77
N SER A 4 19.55 -6.89 60.06
CA SER A 4 19.37 -8.02 59.13
C SER A 4 19.09 -9.44 59.66
N ARG A 5 17.84 -9.86 59.44
CA ARG A 5 17.35 -11.25 59.38
C ARG A 5 17.98 -12.03 58.21
N PRO A 6 18.01 -13.36 58.32
CA PRO A 6 17.61 -14.23 57.20
C PRO A 6 16.58 -15.30 57.57
N VAL A 7 15.99 -15.84 56.51
CA VAL A 7 14.78 -16.67 56.33
C VAL A 7 15.10 -18.16 56.55
N PRO A 8 14.13 -19.02 56.94
CA PRO A 8 14.40 -20.44 57.19
C PRO A 8 14.33 -21.28 55.90
N ASP A 9 15.14 -22.32 55.84
CA ASP A 9 15.11 -23.36 54.82
C ASP A 9 14.70 -24.71 55.44
N ASP A 10 14.25 -25.58 54.55
CA ASP A 10 14.04 -27.02 54.68
C ASP A 10 12.64 -27.57 55.03
N SER A 11 11.98 -27.94 53.92
CA SER A 11 11.64 -29.33 53.61
C SER A 11 10.38 -29.91 54.24
N LEU A 12 9.24 -29.65 53.58
CA LEU A 12 8.05 -30.51 53.67
C LEU A 12 7.52 -30.85 52.27
N ALA A 13 7.50 -32.15 52.01
CA ALA A 13 6.98 -32.78 50.81
C ALA A 13 5.51 -32.41 50.56
N LEU A 14 5.21 -32.00 49.33
CA LEU A 14 3.83 -32.00 48.81
C LEU A 14 3.77 -32.97 47.63
N ALA A 15 3.03 -34.05 47.84
CA ALA A 15 2.72 -35.04 46.83
C ALA A 15 1.97 -34.39 45.66
N SER A 16 2.55 -34.48 44.46
CA SER A 16 1.87 -34.17 43.21
C SER A 16 0.92 -35.33 42.86
N VAL A 17 -0.37 -35.11 43.07
CA VAL A 17 -1.44 -35.93 42.50
C VAL A 17 -1.57 -35.52 41.03
N ALA A 18 -1.03 -36.34 40.14
CA ALA A 18 -1.25 -36.21 38.70
C ALA A 18 -2.63 -36.80 38.33
N PRO A 19 -3.46 -36.11 37.53
CA PRO A 19 -4.68 -36.72 37.00
C PRO A 19 -4.32 -37.76 35.93
N GLU A 20 -4.77 -39.00 36.11
CA GLU A 20 -4.61 -40.07 35.12
C GLU A 20 -5.32 -39.71 33.81
N LEU A 21 -4.55 -39.58 32.74
CA LEU A 21 -5.06 -39.55 31.38
C LEU A 21 -5.39 -40.99 30.92
N PRO A 22 -6.51 -41.21 30.22
CA PRO A 22 -6.90 -42.54 29.78
C PRO A 22 -5.87 -43.14 28.81
N LYS A 23 -5.47 -44.39 29.09
CA LYS A 23 -4.55 -45.18 28.26
C LYS A 23 -5.18 -45.44 26.89
N ILE A 24 -4.72 -44.71 25.87
CA ILE A 24 -5.03 -45.01 24.48
C ILE A 24 -4.29 -46.31 24.12
N ILE A 25 -5.06 -47.38 23.98
CA ILE A 25 -4.62 -48.66 23.43
C ILE A 25 -4.06 -48.39 22.03
N ARG A 26 -2.74 -48.60 21.83
CA ARG A 26 -2.14 -48.60 20.49
C ARG A 26 -2.59 -49.86 19.75
N GLY A 27 -3.81 -49.81 19.21
CA GLY A 27 -4.23 -50.73 18.16
C GLY A 27 -3.39 -50.50 16.92
N SER A 28 -2.80 -51.58 16.40
CA SER A 28 -2.13 -51.60 15.10
C SER A 28 -3.14 -51.23 14.00
N ILE A 29 -3.20 -49.95 13.65
CA ILE A 29 -3.93 -49.50 12.46
C ILE A 29 -3.13 -49.98 11.26
N GLN A 30 -3.63 -51.05 10.65
CA GLN A 30 -3.20 -51.48 9.32
C GLN A 30 -3.38 -50.29 8.37
N LYS A 31 -2.31 -49.90 7.67
CA LYS A 31 -2.42 -48.96 6.55
C LYS A 31 -3.35 -49.59 5.52
N PRO A 32 -4.46 -48.95 5.10
CA PRO A 32 -5.12 -49.37 3.88
C PRO A 32 -4.17 -49.06 2.72
N SER A 33 -3.55 -50.11 2.20
CA SER A 33 -2.94 -50.13 0.88
C SER A 33 -4.05 -50.00 -0.15
N ASN A 34 -3.87 -49.04 -1.06
CA ASN A 34 -4.48 -48.88 -2.39
C ASN A 34 -5.29 -47.59 -2.51
N PHE A 35 -4.58 -46.50 -2.81
CA PHE A 35 -5.12 -45.49 -3.73
C PHE A 35 -4.33 -45.62 -5.02
N ALA A 36 -5.01 -46.02 -6.09
CA ALA A 36 -4.43 -46.16 -7.42
C ALA A 36 -4.10 -44.77 -8.00
N PRO A 37 -3.00 -44.61 -8.76
CA PRO A 37 -2.77 -43.40 -9.53
C PRO A 37 -3.88 -43.25 -10.59
N GLY A 38 -4.77 -42.26 -10.44
CA GLY A 38 -5.80 -41.94 -11.44
C GLY A 38 -7.23 -41.71 -10.94
N ASP A 39 -7.48 -41.66 -9.64
CA ASP A 39 -8.85 -41.43 -9.14
C ASP A 39 -9.39 -40.03 -9.51
N PRO A 40 -10.56 -39.93 -10.19
CA PRO A 40 -11.11 -38.66 -10.69
C PRO A 40 -11.74 -37.77 -9.60
N PHE A 41 -11.71 -38.17 -8.33
CA PHE A 41 -12.27 -37.43 -7.20
C PHE A 41 -11.18 -36.95 -6.24
N ALA A 42 -10.37 -35.98 -6.67
CA ALA A 42 -9.34 -35.35 -5.84
C ALA A 42 -9.79 -33.96 -5.32
N SER A 43 -10.04 -33.93 -4.01
CA SER A 43 -9.98 -32.83 -3.03
C SER A 43 -10.28 -31.38 -3.47
N THR A 44 -11.39 -30.84 -2.97
CA THR A 44 -11.79 -29.43 -3.04
C THR A 44 -11.23 -28.63 -1.85
N HIS A 45 -10.55 -27.51 -2.13
CA HIS A 45 -10.37 -26.41 -1.17
C HIS A 45 -11.06 -25.17 -1.75
N ASN A 46 -12.06 -24.62 -1.05
CA ASN A 46 -12.83 -23.43 -1.43
C ASN A 46 -13.53 -23.46 -2.81
N GLY A 47 -13.92 -24.64 -3.30
CA GLY A 47 -14.81 -24.75 -4.47
C GLY A 47 -14.18 -24.42 -5.83
N ILE A 48 -12.85 -24.24 -5.90
CA ILE A 48 -12.12 -24.06 -7.16
C ILE A 48 -11.62 -25.42 -7.63
N ARG A 49 -12.09 -25.85 -8.81
CA ARG A 49 -11.67 -27.11 -9.44
C ARG A 49 -10.22 -27.00 -9.91
N MET A 50 -9.30 -27.62 -9.18
CA MET A 50 -7.89 -27.71 -9.55
C MET A 50 -7.71 -28.81 -10.61
N VAL A 51 -7.21 -28.45 -11.80
CA VAL A 51 -6.77 -29.43 -12.80
C VAL A 51 -5.45 -30.06 -12.33
N SER A 52 -5.22 -31.35 -12.64
CA SER A 52 -4.04 -32.12 -12.20
C SER A 52 -2.71 -31.43 -12.53
N ALA A 53 -1.68 -31.68 -11.70
CA ALA A 53 -0.38 -31.03 -11.79
C ALA A 53 0.35 -31.33 -13.11
N GLU A 54 0.15 -32.52 -13.66
CA GLU A 54 0.73 -32.98 -14.91
C GLU A 54 0.17 -32.22 -16.12
N ARG A 55 -1.15 -31.97 -16.17
CA ARG A 55 -1.76 -31.14 -17.23
C ARG A 55 -1.32 -29.67 -17.18
N ARG A 56 -0.88 -29.17 -16.02
CA ARG A 56 -0.39 -27.78 -15.83
C ARG A 56 1.05 -27.56 -16.27
N LYS A 57 1.87 -28.63 -16.34
CA LYS A 57 3.25 -28.54 -16.81
C LYS A 57 3.34 -28.39 -18.34
N ASP A 58 2.39 -28.99 -19.05
CA ASP A 58 2.28 -28.91 -20.52
C ASP A 58 1.49 -27.68 -21.01
N MET A 59 0.69 -27.03 -20.15
CA MET A 59 -0.17 -25.88 -20.50
C MET A 59 0.57 -24.54 -20.63
N LEU A 60 1.91 -24.54 -20.64
CA LEU A 60 2.68 -23.30 -20.69
C LEU A 60 3.90 -23.41 -21.60
N THR A 61 3.67 -23.90 -22.82
CA THR A 61 4.65 -23.88 -23.91
C THR A 61 4.45 -22.70 -24.86
N SER A 62 3.32 -21.98 -24.80
CA SER A 62 3.06 -20.78 -25.63
C SER A 62 3.20 -19.47 -24.84
N VAL A 63 3.65 -18.41 -25.53
CA VAL A 63 3.67 -17.02 -25.02
C VAL A 63 2.25 -16.54 -24.67
N GLU A 64 1.25 -17.03 -25.40
CA GLU A 64 -0.17 -16.70 -25.18
C GLU A 64 -0.67 -17.22 -23.82
N ASP A 65 -0.25 -18.43 -23.42
CA ASP A 65 -0.62 -19.01 -22.14
C ASP A 65 -0.02 -18.21 -20.97
N ALA A 66 1.19 -17.66 -21.14
CA ALA A 66 1.85 -16.84 -20.13
C ALA A 66 1.21 -15.47 -19.97
N ALA A 67 0.78 -14.84 -21.07
CA ALA A 67 0.05 -13.58 -21.05
C ALA A 67 -1.33 -13.76 -20.40
N ALA A 68 -2.08 -14.80 -20.78
CA ALA A 68 -3.37 -15.13 -20.19
C ALA A 68 -3.25 -15.40 -18.68
N TYR A 69 -2.25 -16.19 -18.25
CA TYR A 69 -2.00 -16.46 -16.83
C TYR A 69 -1.67 -15.19 -16.03
N THR A 70 -0.96 -14.25 -16.65
CA THR A 70 -0.64 -12.95 -16.02
C THR A 70 -1.87 -12.05 -15.91
N GLU A 71 -2.75 -12.07 -16.92
CA GLU A 71 -4.02 -11.36 -16.84
C GLU A 71 -4.97 -11.97 -15.81
N ASP A 72 -5.03 -13.30 -15.68
CA ASP A 72 -5.79 -13.96 -14.62
C ASP A 72 -5.31 -13.50 -13.24
N PHE A 73 -3.99 -13.38 -13.06
CA PHE A 73 -3.41 -12.82 -11.84
C PHE A 73 -3.88 -11.39 -11.59
N LYS A 74 -3.83 -10.51 -12.60
CA LYS A 74 -4.34 -9.14 -12.49
C LYS A 74 -5.84 -9.08 -12.23
N VAL A 75 -6.65 -9.97 -12.82
CA VAL A 75 -8.10 -10.06 -12.56
C VAL A 75 -8.37 -10.46 -11.11
N CYS A 76 -7.68 -11.46 -10.58
CA CYS A 76 -7.78 -11.85 -9.17
C CYS A 76 -7.39 -10.70 -8.23
N CYS A 77 -6.33 -9.96 -8.56
CA CYS A 77 -5.91 -8.77 -7.84
C CYS A 77 -6.98 -7.66 -7.87
N ARG A 78 -7.54 -7.34 -9.05
CA ARG A 78 -8.62 -6.36 -9.20
C ARG A 78 -9.86 -6.75 -8.40
N ARG A 79 -10.23 -8.04 -8.40
CA ARG A 79 -11.38 -8.53 -7.63
C ARG A 79 -11.18 -8.40 -6.12
N LYS A 80 -9.98 -8.70 -5.62
CA LYS A 80 -9.68 -8.68 -4.18
C LYS A 80 -9.43 -7.27 -3.63
N TYR A 81 -8.77 -6.41 -4.40
CA TYR A 81 -8.31 -5.09 -3.95
C TYR A 81 -9.01 -3.92 -4.68
N SER A 82 -10.08 -4.21 -5.42
CA SER A 82 -10.85 -3.28 -6.27
C SER A 82 -10.11 -2.75 -7.49
N ASN A 83 -8.83 -2.35 -7.35
CA ASN A 83 -8.00 -1.86 -8.44
C ASN A 83 -6.53 -2.29 -8.27
N LEU A 84 -5.76 -2.17 -9.36
CA LEU A 84 -4.37 -2.63 -9.39
C LEU A 84 -3.42 -1.74 -8.56
N ALA A 85 -3.67 -0.43 -8.49
CA ALA A 85 -2.86 0.48 -7.66
C ALA A 85 -3.03 0.21 -6.16
N ARG A 86 -4.24 -0.11 -5.70
CA ARG A 86 -4.49 -0.54 -4.33
C ARG A 86 -3.87 -1.91 -4.06
N CYS A 87 -3.97 -2.85 -5.00
CA CYS A 87 -3.24 -4.12 -4.92
C CYS A 87 -1.73 -3.89 -4.79
N TRP A 88 -1.18 -2.94 -5.54
CA TRP A 88 0.23 -2.61 -5.45
C TRP A 88 0.62 -2.22 -4.03
N ARG A 89 -0.08 -1.25 -3.44
CA ARG A 89 0.20 -0.74 -2.09
C ARG A 89 -0.01 -1.79 -0.99
N LEU A 90 -1.09 -2.57 -1.07
CA LEU A 90 -1.49 -3.48 0.01
C LEU A 90 -0.86 -4.87 -0.06
N LEU A 91 -0.46 -5.34 -1.25
CA LEU A 91 0.05 -6.70 -1.44
C LEU A 91 1.51 -6.73 -1.88
N LEU A 92 1.90 -5.88 -2.84
CA LEU A 92 3.20 -5.99 -3.52
C LEU A 92 4.27 -5.11 -2.86
N ASP A 93 3.94 -3.85 -2.61
CA ASP A 93 4.84 -2.79 -2.16
C ASP A 93 4.35 -2.20 -0.82
N THR A 94 4.15 -3.08 0.16
CA THR A 94 3.70 -2.71 1.51
C THR A 94 4.63 -1.75 2.23
N GLY A 95 5.91 -1.69 1.83
CA GLY A 95 6.90 -0.75 2.35
C GLY A 95 6.96 0.58 1.60
N GLY A 96 6.18 0.78 0.53
CA GLY A 96 6.15 2.03 -0.24
C GLY A 96 7.48 2.37 -0.95
N LEU A 97 8.29 1.37 -1.31
CA LEU A 97 9.59 1.58 -1.95
C LEU A 97 9.45 1.94 -3.44
N GLY A 98 8.34 1.55 -4.08
CA GLY A 98 8.06 1.74 -5.50
C GLY A 98 8.66 0.70 -6.43
N ARG A 99 9.19 -0.37 -5.85
CA ARG A 99 9.72 -1.50 -6.58
C ARG A 99 9.68 -2.75 -5.72
N VAL A 100 9.49 -3.90 -6.36
CA VAL A 100 9.33 -5.19 -5.68
C VAL A 100 10.28 -6.18 -6.30
N SER A 101 11.18 -6.75 -5.49
CA SER A 101 12.11 -7.80 -5.92
C SER A 101 11.42 -9.16 -6.00
N PHE A 102 12.12 -10.15 -6.56
CA PHE A 102 11.54 -11.46 -6.84
C PHE A 102 10.99 -12.17 -5.60
N VAL A 103 11.69 -12.11 -4.48
CA VAL A 103 11.31 -12.87 -3.26
C VAL A 103 10.01 -12.35 -2.62
N PRO A 104 9.84 -11.03 -2.36
CA PRO A 104 8.55 -10.48 -1.93
C PRO A 104 7.42 -10.76 -2.92
N PHE A 105 7.67 -10.58 -4.23
CA PHE A 105 6.67 -10.88 -5.26
C PHE A 105 6.22 -12.36 -5.21
N CYS A 106 7.17 -13.29 -5.03
CA CYS A 106 6.85 -14.70 -4.89
C CYS A 106 5.92 -15.00 -3.72
N ARG A 107 6.10 -14.33 -2.58
CA ARG A 107 5.22 -14.51 -1.42
C ARG A 107 3.82 -13.97 -1.71
N ALA A 108 3.73 -12.79 -2.32
CA ALA A 108 2.48 -12.17 -2.73
C ALA A 108 1.71 -12.99 -3.77
N ALA A 109 2.37 -13.50 -4.82
CA ALA A 109 1.73 -14.32 -5.83
C ALA A 109 1.17 -15.63 -5.25
N ARG A 110 1.92 -16.27 -4.34
CA ARG A 110 1.44 -17.50 -3.65
C ARG A 110 0.25 -17.23 -2.74
N SER A 111 0.21 -16.10 -2.04
CA SER A 111 -0.94 -15.75 -1.19
C SER A 111 -2.22 -15.46 -1.98
N MET A 112 -2.08 -15.20 -3.28
CA MET A 112 -3.19 -15.08 -4.24
C MET A 112 -3.55 -16.42 -4.92
N GLY A 113 -2.85 -17.51 -4.61
CA GLY A 113 -3.10 -18.85 -5.15
C GLY A 113 -2.34 -19.19 -6.44
N PHE A 114 -1.37 -18.36 -6.85
CA PHE A 114 -0.62 -18.57 -8.09
C PHE A 114 0.68 -19.35 -7.83
N THR A 115 0.89 -20.43 -8.59
CA THR A 115 2.01 -21.35 -8.41
C THR A 115 3.13 -21.15 -9.44
N HIS A 116 2.80 -20.69 -10.66
CA HIS A 116 3.77 -20.51 -11.75
C HIS A 116 4.38 -19.11 -11.73
N ILE A 117 5.07 -18.78 -10.66
CA ILE A 117 5.56 -17.42 -10.38
C ILE A 117 6.65 -16.99 -11.35
N SER A 118 7.49 -17.91 -11.81
CA SER A 118 8.53 -17.63 -12.81
C SER A 118 7.95 -17.09 -14.11
N THR A 119 6.77 -17.57 -14.50
CA THR A 119 6.01 -17.09 -15.67
C THR A 119 5.53 -15.67 -15.46
N LEU A 120 4.88 -15.41 -14.32
CA LEU A 120 4.42 -14.06 -13.95
C LEU A 120 5.58 -13.07 -13.91
N TRP A 121 6.70 -13.47 -13.30
CA TRP A 121 7.88 -12.63 -13.19
C TRP A 121 8.44 -12.23 -14.55
N LYS A 122 8.61 -13.20 -15.47
CA LYS A 122 9.11 -12.92 -16.83
C LYS A 122 8.20 -11.99 -17.61
N GLN A 123 6.89 -12.05 -17.39
CA GLN A 123 5.93 -11.15 -18.04
C GLN A 123 5.90 -9.75 -17.42
N LEU A 124 6.21 -9.60 -16.13
CA LEU A 124 6.15 -8.33 -15.41
C LEU A 124 7.48 -7.57 -15.33
N ASP A 125 8.62 -8.28 -15.31
CA ASP A 125 9.98 -7.72 -15.35
C ASP A 125 10.50 -7.68 -16.80
N THR A 126 9.78 -6.97 -17.67
CA THR A 126 10.03 -6.95 -19.12
C THR A 126 11.40 -6.35 -19.50
N ASN A 127 11.99 -5.55 -18.61
CA ASN A 127 13.29 -4.93 -18.80
C ASN A 127 14.44 -5.68 -18.10
N ASN A 128 14.17 -6.85 -17.50
CA ASN A 128 15.13 -7.63 -16.72
C ASN A 128 15.86 -6.78 -15.66
N SER A 129 15.16 -5.84 -15.03
CA SER A 129 15.72 -4.97 -14.01
C SER A 129 15.94 -5.68 -12.68
N GLY A 130 15.33 -6.87 -12.50
CA GLY A 130 15.28 -7.58 -11.22
C GLY A 130 14.20 -7.02 -10.28
N PHE A 131 13.38 -6.09 -10.77
CA PHE A 131 12.31 -5.45 -10.01
C PHE A 131 11.05 -5.29 -10.87
N ILE A 132 9.89 -5.51 -10.25
CA ILE A 132 8.62 -5.05 -10.78
C ILE A 132 8.40 -3.64 -10.22
N THR A 133 7.87 -2.73 -11.03
CA THR A 133 7.49 -1.36 -10.63
C THR A 133 6.01 -1.14 -10.88
N LEU A 134 5.43 -0.07 -10.34
CA LEU A 134 4.02 0.25 -10.68
C LEU A 134 3.88 0.51 -12.18
N GLU A 135 4.91 1.05 -12.85
CA GLU A 135 4.88 1.27 -14.30
C GLU A 135 4.63 -0.02 -15.09
N SER A 136 5.26 -1.15 -14.74
CA SER A 136 5.00 -2.43 -15.42
C SER A 136 3.73 -3.13 -14.93
N TRP A 137 3.31 -2.85 -13.69
CA TRP A 137 2.10 -3.43 -13.09
C TRP A 137 0.81 -2.78 -13.61
N ASP A 138 0.72 -1.45 -13.51
CA ASP A 138 -0.39 -0.59 -13.89
C ASP A 138 0.12 0.77 -14.43
N PRO A 139 0.44 0.82 -15.74
CA PRO A 139 0.98 2.02 -16.38
C PRO A 139 0.05 3.23 -16.28
N THR A 140 -1.26 3.01 -16.22
CA THR A 140 -2.26 4.08 -16.17
C THR A 140 -2.21 4.78 -14.82
N SER A 141 -2.28 4.02 -13.73
CA SER A 141 -2.17 4.57 -12.38
C SER A 141 -0.79 5.21 -12.15
N TYR A 142 0.28 4.58 -12.64
CA TYR A 142 1.63 5.14 -12.55
C TYR A 142 1.73 6.53 -13.18
N LYS A 143 1.27 6.71 -14.41
CA LYS A 143 1.28 8.00 -15.09
C LYS A 143 0.53 9.08 -14.32
N SER A 144 -0.67 8.75 -13.83
CA SER A 144 -1.48 9.69 -13.04
C SER A 144 -0.80 10.08 -11.73
N LEU A 145 -0.24 9.13 -10.99
CA LEU A 145 0.48 9.37 -9.73
C LEU A 145 1.74 10.20 -9.94
N MET A 146 2.50 9.94 -11.00
CA MET A 146 3.70 10.69 -11.36
C MET A 146 3.38 12.14 -11.74
N LEU A 147 2.33 12.35 -12.52
CA LEU A 147 1.90 13.70 -12.89
C LEU A 147 1.45 14.49 -11.66
N PHE A 148 0.71 13.87 -10.75
CA PHE A 148 0.32 14.48 -9.48
C PHE A 148 1.52 14.82 -8.60
N ARG A 149 2.44 13.86 -8.39
CA ARG A 149 3.68 14.08 -7.64
C ARG A 149 4.48 15.27 -8.21
N ARG A 150 4.60 15.35 -9.54
CA ARG A 150 5.28 16.46 -10.22
C ARG A 150 4.62 17.80 -9.94
N ILE A 151 3.30 17.89 -9.97
CA ILE A 151 2.56 19.12 -9.64
C ILE A 151 2.84 19.51 -8.18
N CYS A 152 2.72 18.57 -7.23
CA CYS A 152 2.98 18.83 -5.82
C CYS A 152 4.41 19.37 -5.58
N LEU A 153 5.42 18.74 -6.17
CA LEU A 153 6.81 19.17 -6.04
C LEU A 153 7.06 20.53 -6.72
N ARG A 154 6.53 20.73 -7.92
CA ARG A 154 6.73 21.97 -8.69
C ARG A 154 6.08 23.18 -8.02
N GLU A 155 4.90 23.02 -7.44
CA GLU A 155 4.09 24.14 -6.95
C GLU A 155 4.24 24.38 -5.45
N PHE A 156 4.50 23.32 -4.69
CA PHE A 156 4.54 23.38 -3.23
C PHE A 156 5.87 22.86 -2.67
N GLY A 157 6.79 22.36 -3.48
CA GLY A 157 8.07 21.82 -3.00
C GLY A 157 7.97 20.45 -2.32
N GLY A 158 6.77 19.91 -2.10
CA GLY A 158 6.59 18.62 -1.43
C GLY A 158 5.12 18.20 -1.38
N LEU A 159 4.88 16.91 -1.13
CA LEU A 159 3.52 16.38 -1.06
C LEU A 159 2.80 16.79 0.22
N ARG A 160 3.49 16.80 1.36
CA ARG A 160 2.89 17.23 2.64
C ARG A 160 2.52 18.71 2.60
N GLU A 161 3.33 19.53 1.96
CA GLU A 161 3.07 20.94 1.70
C GLU A 161 1.91 21.14 0.72
N ALA A 162 1.90 20.38 -0.39
CA ALA A 162 0.78 20.41 -1.34
C ALA A 162 -0.54 20.01 -0.69
N PHE A 163 -0.51 19.02 0.21
CA PHE A 163 -1.68 18.65 1.00
C PHE A 163 -2.15 19.82 1.87
N LYS A 164 -1.26 20.35 2.73
CA LYS A 164 -1.61 21.37 3.73
C LYS A 164 -1.99 22.74 3.14
N PHE A 165 -1.41 23.11 2.00
CA PHE A 165 -1.60 24.45 1.42
C PHE A 165 -2.45 24.42 0.14
N GLY A 166 -2.49 23.29 -0.56
CA GLY A 166 -3.21 23.14 -1.81
C GLY A 166 -4.54 22.44 -1.65
N LEU A 167 -4.53 21.21 -1.10
CA LEU A 167 -5.67 20.30 -1.02
C LEU A 167 -6.58 20.58 0.18
N ASP A 168 -6.01 20.65 1.38
CA ASP A 168 -6.70 20.91 2.64
C ASP A 168 -6.71 22.42 2.98
N ARG A 169 -7.40 23.20 2.14
CA ARG A 169 -7.51 24.66 2.33
C ARG A 169 -8.28 25.02 3.59
N THR A 170 -9.23 24.17 3.97
CA THR A 170 -10.10 24.32 5.14
C THR A 170 -9.39 23.95 6.44
N GLY A 171 -8.30 23.18 6.39
CA GLY A 171 -7.55 22.74 7.57
C GLY A 171 -8.25 21.62 8.33
N SER A 172 -9.07 20.83 7.65
CA SER A 172 -9.83 19.71 8.22
C SER A 172 -8.95 18.49 8.51
N GLY A 173 -7.74 18.42 7.96
CA GLY A 173 -6.87 17.24 7.99
C GLY A 173 -7.22 16.19 6.95
N THR A 174 -8.27 16.41 6.16
CA THR A 174 -8.74 15.51 5.09
C THR A 174 -8.99 16.30 3.81
N CYS A 175 -8.99 15.62 2.66
CA CYS A 175 -9.35 16.21 1.39
C CYS A 175 -10.46 15.40 0.74
N THR A 176 -11.60 16.04 0.51
CA THR A 176 -12.74 15.42 -0.16
C THR A 176 -12.50 15.30 -1.67
N LYS A 177 -13.22 14.40 -2.32
CA LYS A 177 -13.16 14.22 -3.79
C LYS A 177 -13.45 15.51 -4.57
N LYS A 178 -14.28 16.40 -4.02
CA LYS A 178 -14.60 17.69 -4.64
C LYS A 178 -13.42 18.66 -4.57
N GLU A 179 -12.81 18.81 -3.39
CA GLU A 179 -11.62 19.64 -3.20
C GLU A 179 -10.45 19.14 -4.04
N PHE A 180 -10.26 17.82 -4.09
CA PHE A 180 -9.24 17.19 -4.92
C PHE A 180 -9.43 17.48 -6.41
N ARG A 181 -10.66 17.36 -6.93
CA ARG A 181 -10.95 17.70 -8.34
C ARG A 181 -10.71 19.17 -8.65
N GLN A 182 -11.10 20.07 -7.74
CA GLN A 182 -10.86 21.51 -7.90
C GLN A 182 -9.36 21.81 -7.95
N PHE A 183 -8.57 21.18 -7.08
CA PHE A 183 -7.12 21.29 -7.09
C PHE A 183 -6.53 20.82 -8.43
N LEU A 184 -6.93 19.63 -8.90
CA LEU A 184 -6.43 19.11 -10.19
C LEU A 184 -6.79 19.99 -11.38
N GLN A 185 -7.98 20.62 -11.36
CA GLN A 185 -8.41 21.56 -12.39
C GLN A 185 -7.59 22.85 -12.35
N GLU A 186 -7.31 23.39 -11.16
CA GLU A 186 -6.52 24.62 -10.97
C GLU A 186 -5.08 24.48 -11.46
N PHE A 187 -4.50 23.29 -11.36
CA PHE A 187 -3.12 22.99 -11.78
C PHE A 187 -3.03 22.28 -13.14
N GLU A 188 -4.11 22.27 -13.92
CA GLU A 188 -4.16 21.70 -15.29
C GLU A 188 -3.67 20.25 -15.35
N PHE A 189 -4.17 19.40 -14.45
CA PHE A 189 -3.83 17.97 -14.45
C PHE A 189 -4.31 17.28 -15.74
N GLY A 190 -3.36 16.90 -16.60
CA GLY A 190 -3.61 16.21 -17.87
C GLY A 190 -3.85 14.69 -17.79
N GLY A 191 -4.17 14.14 -16.61
CA GLY A 191 -4.47 12.72 -16.42
C GLY A 191 -5.95 12.48 -16.06
N ASP A 192 -6.32 11.23 -15.74
CA ASP A 192 -7.67 10.92 -15.24
C ASP A 192 -7.78 11.15 -13.73
N PRO A 193 -8.59 12.14 -13.26
CA PRO A 193 -8.82 12.38 -11.83
C PRO A 193 -9.46 11.19 -11.11
N GLY A 194 -10.27 10.40 -11.82
CA GLY A 194 -10.95 9.23 -11.27
C GLY A 194 -9.99 8.11 -10.92
N ALA A 195 -9.15 7.70 -11.87
CA ALA A 195 -8.09 6.73 -11.66
C ALA A 195 -7.09 7.20 -10.59
N LEU A 196 -6.71 8.48 -10.61
CA LEU A 196 -5.81 9.03 -9.59
C LEU A 196 -6.42 8.94 -8.18
N TRP A 197 -7.69 9.34 -8.03
CA TRP A 197 -8.39 9.22 -6.76
C TRP A 197 -8.41 7.76 -6.28
N ALA A 198 -8.80 6.83 -7.14
CA ALA A 198 -8.88 5.41 -6.80
C ALA A 198 -7.51 4.78 -6.45
N ALA A 199 -6.41 5.38 -6.90
CA ALA A 199 -5.05 4.96 -6.57
C ALA A 199 -4.54 5.56 -5.24
N LEU A 200 -4.99 6.77 -4.88
CA LEU A 200 -4.60 7.48 -3.67
C LEU A 200 -5.43 7.06 -2.44
N ASP A 201 -6.74 6.88 -2.62
CA ASP A 201 -7.73 6.50 -1.61
C ASP A 201 -7.59 5.01 -1.27
N GLU A 202 -6.62 4.70 -0.41
CA GLU A 202 -6.24 3.32 -0.10
C GLU A 202 -7.29 2.64 0.74
N ASN A 203 -7.93 3.37 1.65
CA ASN A 203 -8.93 2.81 2.57
C ASN A 203 -10.36 2.83 1.97
N GLN A 204 -10.61 3.58 0.89
CA GLN A 204 -11.94 3.78 0.28
C GLN A 204 -12.95 4.47 1.20
N ASP A 205 -12.49 5.34 2.08
CA ASP A 205 -13.37 6.11 2.98
C ASP A 205 -13.93 7.39 2.32
N GLY A 206 -13.44 7.73 1.12
CA GLY A 206 -13.88 8.91 0.38
C GLY A 206 -13.19 10.22 0.82
N ALA A 207 -12.13 10.14 1.60
CA ALA A 207 -11.34 11.26 2.08
C ALA A 207 -9.84 10.95 2.04
N LEU A 208 -9.06 11.81 1.35
CA LEU A 208 -7.60 11.65 1.32
C LEU A 208 -6.96 12.30 2.54
N THR A 209 -6.04 11.59 3.17
CA THR A 209 -5.21 12.11 4.27
C THR A 209 -3.77 12.37 3.81
N ALA A 210 -3.03 13.17 4.58
CA ALA A 210 -1.62 13.44 4.28
C ALA A 210 -0.77 12.16 4.29
N ASP A 211 -1.09 11.20 5.16
CA ASP A 211 -0.34 9.95 5.30
C ASP A 211 -0.57 9.02 4.10
N GLU A 212 -1.77 9.02 3.52
CA GLU A 212 -2.04 8.30 2.27
C GLU A 212 -1.29 8.84 1.06
N LEU A 213 -0.73 10.05 1.14
CA LEU A 213 0.15 10.62 0.12
C LEU A 213 1.64 10.35 0.39
N ASP A 214 2.01 9.91 1.60
CA ASP A 214 3.42 9.89 2.01
C ASP A 214 4.24 8.82 1.27
N PHE A 215 3.60 7.72 0.82
CA PHE A 215 4.26 6.70 0.00
C PHE A 215 4.82 7.30 -1.30
N LEU A 216 4.15 8.31 -1.87
CA LEU A 216 4.62 9.01 -3.06
C LEU A 216 5.79 9.93 -2.77
N SER A 217 6.07 10.31 -1.52
CA SER A 217 7.30 11.02 -1.14
C SER A 217 8.51 10.08 -1.15
N GLN A 218 8.29 8.85 -0.68
CA GLN A 218 9.34 7.84 -0.45
C GLN A 218 9.63 6.99 -1.68
N TRP A 219 8.77 7.02 -2.70
CA TRP A 219 8.93 6.26 -3.92
C TRP A 219 10.28 6.52 -4.60
N GLN A 220 11.09 5.46 -4.68
CA GLN A 220 12.39 5.40 -5.34
C GLN A 220 12.29 4.78 -6.74
N GLY A 221 11.08 4.70 -7.31
CA GLY A 221 10.72 3.91 -8.50
C GLY A 221 11.29 4.40 -9.84
N GLU A 222 12.06 5.49 -9.85
CA GLU A 222 12.93 5.83 -10.97
C GLU A 222 14.22 5.00 -10.85
N ARG A 223 14.91 4.72 -11.96
CA ARG A 223 16.36 4.44 -11.84
C ARG A 223 16.94 5.55 -10.97
N TYR A 224 17.31 5.25 -9.72
CA TYR A 224 17.79 6.21 -8.73
C TYR A 224 18.77 7.19 -9.41
N ARG A 225 18.28 8.40 -9.74
CA ARG A 225 19.05 9.53 -10.27
C ARG A 225 18.68 10.75 -9.42
N PRO A 226 19.37 10.95 -8.29
CA PRO A 226 19.11 12.05 -7.35
C PRO A 226 19.07 13.44 -8.00
N ASP A 227 19.85 13.62 -9.07
CA ASP A 227 20.19 14.92 -9.68
C ASP A 227 19.02 15.64 -10.38
N GLU A 228 17.91 14.96 -10.66
CA GLU A 228 16.78 15.54 -11.40
C GLU A 228 15.67 16.05 -10.47
N VAL A 229 15.49 15.42 -9.31
CA VAL A 229 14.50 15.81 -8.28
C VAL A 229 14.92 17.09 -7.56
N GLU A 230 16.21 17.23 -7.25
CA GLU A 230 16.76 18.36 -6.48
C GLU A 230 16.68 19.71 -7.24
N ARG A 231 16.77 19.68 -8.58
CA ARG A 231 16.60 20.87 -9.43
C ARG A 231 15.16 21.38 -9.49
N GLN A 232 14.17 20.50 -9.36
CA GLN A 232 12.75 20.86 -9.39
C GLN A 232 12.27 21.43 -8.05
N PHE A 233 12.77 20.87 -6.93
CA PHE A 233 12.50 21.31 -5.56
C PHE A 233 12.80 22.82 -5.33
N ASN A 234 13.95 23.28 -5.84
CA ASN A 234 14.38 24.68 -5.68
C ASN A 234 13.48 25.71 -6.41
N ARG A 235 12.70 25.29 -7.41
CA ARG A 235 11.75 26.16 -8.11
C ARG A 235 10.41 26.28 -7.35
N GLY A 236 9.92 25.19 -6.76
CA GLY A 236 8.68 25.17 -5.98
C GLY A 236 8.75 25.91 -4.64
N LEU A 237 9.94 25.93 -4.02
CA LEU A 237 10.21 26.71 -2.80
C LEU A 237 9.83 28.19 -2.93
N LYS A 238 10.05 28.82 -4.11
CA LYS A 238 9.67 30.22 -4.33
C LYS A 238 8.16 30.44 -4.28
N ARG A 239 7.36 29.52 -4.83
CA ARG A 239 5.90 29.63 -4.86
C ARG A 239 5.28 29.31 -3.50
N LEU A 240 5.81 28.33 -2.77
CA LEU A 240 5.41 28.05 -1.39
C LEU A 240 5.65 29.24 -0.45
N LEU A 241 6.77 29.95 -0.61
CA LEU A 241 7.03 31.17 0.18
C LEU A 241 6.02 32.29 -0.12
N LEU A 242 5.53 32.40 -1.36
CA LEU A 242 4.42 33.32 -1.69
C LEU A 242 3.09 32.88 -1.05
N CYS A 243 2.74 31.60 -1.10
CA CYS A 243 1.53 31.09 -0.45
C CYS A 243 1.59 31.28 1.08
N ARG A 244 2.77 31.08 1.69
CA ARG A 244 3.01 31.31 3.12
C ARG A 244 2.84 32.79 3.50
N ARG A 245 3.33 33.72 2.67
CA ARG A 245 3.14 35.18 2.84
C ARG A 245 1.66 35.55 2.78
N ASN A 246 0.95 35.12 1.73
CA ASN A 246 -0.47 35.43 1.54
C ASN A 246 -1.37 34.86 2.65
N LYS A 247 -1.03 33.71 3.25
CA LYS A 247 -1.76 33.11 4.38
C LYS A 247 -1.54 33.87 5.69
N MET A 248 -0.36 34.46 5.89
CA MET A 248 -0.10 35.37 7.03
C MET A 248 -0.86 36.69 6.88
N ASP A 249 -0.93 37.22 5.66
CA ASP A 249 -1.60 38.50 5.39
C ASP A 249 -3.13 38.39 5.51
N SER A 250 -3.72 37.24 5.14
CA SER A 250 -5.15 36.97 5.31
C SER A 250 -5.56 36.72 6.77
N ASN A 251 -4.76 35.98 7.55
CA ASN A 251 -4.97 35.85 9.00
C ASN A 251 -4.72 37.17 9.75
N GLY A 252 -3.73 37.97 9.32
CA GLY A 252 -3.43 39.29 9.88
C GLY A 252 -4.53 40.32 9.60
N ASN A 253 -5.15 40.29 8.42
CA ASN A 253 -6.29 41.15 8.09
C ASN A 253 -7.58 40.73 8.82
N SER A 254 -7.78 39.44 9.09
CA SER A 254 -8.90 38.96 9.93
C SER A 254 -8.78 39.44 11.38
N LEU A 255 -7.56 39.44 11.95
CA LEU A 255 -7.29 39.97 13.29
C LEU A 255 -7.41 41.51 13.34
N ARG A 256 -6.91 42.24 12.33
CA ARG A 256 -7.07 43.71 12.28
C ARG A 256 -8.54 44.15 12.08
N SER A 257 -9.32 43.43 11.29
CA SER A 257 -10.75 43.66 11.09
C SER A 257 -11.55 43.49 12.40
N SER A 258 -11.18 42.49 13.20
CA SER A 258 -11.82 42.18 14.50
C SER A 258 -11.46 43.18 15.60
N PHE A 259 -10.28 43.82 15.54
CA PHE A 259 -9.87 44.86 16.49
C PHE A 259 -10.46 46.25 16.17
N ILE A 260 -10.76 46.55 14.90
CA ILE A 260 -11.34 47.84 14.49
C ILE A 260 -12.86 47.89 14.77
N SER A 261 -13.53 46.74 14.85
CA SER A 261 -14.96 46.64 15.17
C SER A 261 -15.27 46.66 16.69
N SER A 262 -14.28 46.43 17.55
CA SER A 262 -14.45 46.43 19.02
C SER A 262 -14.17 47.79 19.69
N THR A 263 -13.54 48.74 19.00
CA THR A 263 -13.13 50.05 19.58
C THR A 263 -14.10 51.22 19.29
N ARG A 264 -15.27 50.95 18.71
CA ARG A 264 -16.27 51.98 18.36
C ARG A 264 -17.58 51.82 19.13
N SER A 265 -17.53 51.69 20.46
CA SER A 265 -18.73 51.79 21.31
C SER A 265 -18.42 52.13 22.77
N VAL A 266 -17.71 53.23 23.04
CA VAL A 266 -17.75 53.88 24.37
C VAL A 266 -17.44 55.37 24.19
N LYS A 267 -18.46 56.20 23.95
CA LYS A 267 -18.57 57.61 24.41
C LYS A 267 -20.05 58.02 24.32
N HIS A 268 -20.74 57.95 25.45
CA HIS A 268 -21.89 58.79 25.78
C HIS A 268 -21.43 59.80 26.83
#